data_AF-A0A2K8UFE8-F1
#
_entry.id   AF-A0A2K8UFE8-F1
#
_cell.length_a   1.000
_cell.length_b   1.000
_cell.length_c   1.000
_cell.angle_alpha   90.00
_cell.angle_beta   90.00
_cell.angle_gamma   90.00
#
_symmetry.space_group_name_H-M   'P 1'
#
loop_
_entity.id
_entity.type
_entity.pdbx_description
1 polymer ?
#
loop_
_entity_poly.entity_id
_entity_poly.type
_entity_poly.pdbx_seq_one_letter_code
_entity_poly.pdbx_strand_id
1 'polypeptide(L)' 'MPSVTLKAHFDGRSILLDEPYQLPPNARLLVTLVEPGQDDERAAWVGLALSGLAGAYGDDEPDYGPADLLRRP' A
#
# COMPACT_ATOMS: atom_id res chain seq x y z
N MET A 1 -23.90 9.85 -2.26
CA MET A 1 -24.27 8.74 -3.16
C MET A 1 -23.50 7.52 -2.67
N PRO A 2 -24.16 6.42 -2.28
CA PRO A 2 -23.45 5.21 -1.88
C PRO A 2 -22.71 4.65 -3.10
N SER A 3 -21.41 4.43 -2.97
CA SER A 3 -20.56 3.81 -3.99
C SER A 3 -19.91 2.56 -3.41
N VAL A 4 -19.71 1.55 -4.25
CA VAL A 4 -18.93 0.35 -3.93
C VAL A 4 -17.74 0.29 -4.87
N THR A 5 -16.56 -0.03 -4.32
CA THR A 5 -15.37 -0.32 -5.11
C THR A 5 -15.34 -1.82 -5.37
N LEU A 6 -15.32 -2.22 -6.64
CA LEU A 6 -15.22 -3.61 -7.06
C LEU A 6 -13.85 -3.83 -7.69
N LYS A 7 -13.18 -4.94 -7.36
CA LYS A 7 -11.94 -5.30 -8.04
C LYS A 7 -12.27 -5.93 -9.39
N ALA A 8 -11.44 -5.60 -10.36
CA ALA A 8 -11.59 -6.06 -11.71
C ALA A 8 -10.25 -6.05 -12.44
N HIS A 9 -10.09 -6.95 -13.40
CA HIS A 9 -8.98 -6.95 -14.33
C HIS A 9 -9.46 -6.89 -15.77
N PHE A 10 -8.61 -6.39 -16.66
CA PHE A 10 -8.83 -6.45 -18.09
C PHE A 10 -8.18 -7.71 -18.65
N ASP A 11 -8.97 -8.59 -19.25
CA ASP A 11 -8.49 -9.87 -19.81
C ASP A 11 -7.93 -9.73 -21.25
N GLY A 12 -7.79 -8.50 -21.74
CA GLY A 12 -7.42 -8.20 -23.12
C GLY A 12 -8.62 -7.93 -24.04
N ARG A 13 -9.85 -8.21 -23.59
CA ARG A 13 -11.09 -8.00 -24.36
C ARG A 13 -12.18 -7.28 -23.58
N SER A 14 -12.30 -7.57 -22.29
CA SER A 14 -13.35 -7.09 -21.41
C SER A 14 -12.85 -6.84 -19.99
N ILE A 15 -13.53 -5.94 -19.27
CA ILE A 15 -13.32 -5.75 -17.84
C ILE A 15 -14.11 -6.83 -17.11
N LEU A 16 -13.41 -7.69 -16.38
CA LEU A 16 -13.99 -8.78 -15.60
C LEU A 16 -13.90 -8.43 -14.11
N LEU A 17 -15.02 -8.55 -13.40
CA LEU A 17 -15.02 -8.43 -11.95
C LEU A 17 -14.32 -9.65 -11.34
N ASP A 18 -13.42 -9.41 -10.40
CA ASP A 18 -12.66 -10.48 -9.73
C ASP A 18 -13.56 -11.29 -8.79
N GLU A 19 -14.56 -10.62 -8.21
CA GLU A 19 -15.59 -11.23 -7.37
C GLU A 19 -16.99 -11.13 -8.00
N PRO A 20 -17.89 -12.12 -7.79
CA PRO A 20 -19.26 -12.03 -8.25
C PRO A 20 -19.99 -10.83 -7.65
N TYR A 21 -20.60 -10.01 -8.51
CA TYR A 21 -21.43 -8.88 -8.11
C TYR A 21 -22.61 -8.73 -9.05
N GLN A 22 -23.82 -8.54 -8.49
CA GLN A 22 -25.03 -8.39 -9.30
C GLN A 22 -25.17 -6.94 -9.76
N LEU A 23 -24.80 -6.69 -11.01
CA LEU A 23 -24.95 -5.38 -11.66
C LEU A 23 -26.37 -5.20 -12.19
N PRO A 24 -27.10 -4.15 -11.76
CA PRO A 24 -28.39 -3.80 -12.37
C PRO A 24 -28.22 -3.43 -13.85
N PRO A 25 -29.21 -3.73 -14.70
CA PRO A 25 -29.23 -3.23 -16.08
C PRO A 25 -29.09 -1.70 -16.11
N ASN A 26 -28.23 -1.20 -16.99
CA ASN A 26 -27.96 0.24 -17.17
C ASN A 26 -27.44 0.97 -15.92
N ALA A 27 -26.81 0.24 -14.98
CA ALA A 27 -26.13 0.87 -13.85
C ALA A 27 -25.10 1.90 -14.34
N ARG A 28 -25.06 3.06 -13.69
CA ARG A 28 -24.01 4.05 -13.95
C ARG A 28 -22.73 3.61 -13.27
N LEU A 29 -21.68 3.40 -14.05
CA LEU A 29 -20.38 2.94 -13.57
C LEU A 29 -19.36 4.07 -13.68
N LEU A 30 -18.50 4.20 -12.67
CA LEU A 30 -17.25 4.95 -12.74
C LEU A 30 -16.12 3.95 -12.90
N VAL A 31 -15.36 4.05 -13.99
CA VAL A 31 -14.22 3.16 -14.25
C VAL A 31 -12.93 3.93 -13.99
N THR A 32 -12.16 3.47 -13.02
CA THR A 32 -10.84 3.99 -12.72
C THR A 32 -9.80 2.95 -13.10
N LEU A 33 -8.90 3.28 -14.02
CA LEU A 33 -7.76 2.43 -14.33
C LEU A 33 -6.68 2.68 -13.26
N VAL A 34 -6.33 1.63 -12.53
CA VAL A 34 -5.19 1.67 -11.61
C VAL A 34 -3.97 1.27 -12.42
N GLU A 35 -3.01 2.19 -12.57
CA GLU A 35 -1.74 1.83 -13.18
C GLU A 35 -1.10 0.70 -12.37
N PRO A 36 -0.49 -0.32 -13.01
CA PRO A 36 0.31 -1.28 -12.28
C PRO A 36 1.29 -0.47 -11.44
N GLY A 37 1.21 -0.61 -10.12
CA GLY A 37 2.03 0.17 -9.22
C GLY A 37 3.47 0.09 -9.70
N GLN A 38 4.21 1.19 -9.63
CA GLN A 38 5.65 1.17 -9.86
C GLN A 38 6.26 0.26 -8.80
N ASP A 39 6.23 -1.05 -9.06
CA ASP A 39 6.61 -2.07 -8.09
C ASP A 39 8.10 -1.91 -7.76
N ASP A 40 8.86 -1.35 -8.70
CA ASP A 40 10.23 -0.90 -8.54
C ASP A 40 10.37 0.23 -7.50
N GLU A 41 9.47 1.22 -7.51
CA GLU A 41 9.50 2.29 -6.51
C GLU A 41 9.12 1.74 -5.14
N ARG A 42 8.07 0.91 -5.09
CA ARG A 42 7.65 0.24 -3.85
C ARG A 42 8.75 -0.66 -3.29
N ALA A 43 9.45 -1.42 -4.14
CA ALA A 43 10.59 -2.25 -3.73
C ALA A 43 11.77 -1.40 -3.24
N ALA A 44 12.05 -0.28 -3.89
CA ALA A 44 13.07 0.68 -3.43
C ALA A 44 12.73 1.27 -2.06
N TRP A 45 11.47 1.68 -1.85
CA TRP A 45 10.99 2.16 -0.55
C TRP A 45 11.07 1.09 0.53
N VAL A 46 10.73 -0.17 0.21
CA VAL A 46 10.87 -1.30 1.13
C VAL A 46 12.35 -1.54 1.47
N GLY A 47 13.25 -1.51 0.49
CA GLY A 47 14.69 -1.65 0.71
C GLY A 47 15.27 -0.56 1.63
N LEU A 48 14.89 0.70 1.39
CA LEU A 48 15.27 1.82 2.25
C LEU A 48 14.75 1.65 3.68
N ALA A 49 13.48 1.26 3.84
CA ALA A 49 12.89 1.04 5.15
C ALA A 49 13.60 -0.09 5.92
N LEU A 50 13.92 -1.20 5.25
CA LEU A 50 14.65 -2.31 5.83
C LEU A 50 16.08 -1.92 6.22
N SER A 51 16.77 -1.13 5.39
CA SER A 51 18.11 -0.61 5.72
C SER A 51 18.08 0.30 6.94
N GLY A 52 17.07 1.18 7.05
CA GLY A 52 16.90 2.03 8.23
C GLY A 52 16.60 1.22 9.48
N LEU A 53 15.74 0.20 9.37
CA LEU A 53 15.42 -0.69 10.48
C LEU A 53 16.65 -1.48 10.96
N ALA A 54 17.45 -2.02 10.03
CA ALA A 54 18.67 -2.74 10.36
C ALA A 54 19.72 -1.84 11.04
N GLY A 55 19.81 -0.56 10.65
CA GLY A 55 20.70 0.40 11.32
C GLY A 55 20.22 0.79 12.71
N ALA A 56 18.91 0.90 12.93
CA ALA A 56 18.34 1.26 14.23
C ALA A 56 18.45 0.14 15.28
N TYR A 57 18.48 -1.12 14.84
CA TYR A 57 18.58 -2.32 15.70
C TYR A 57 19.83 -3.16 15.39
N GLY A 58 20.88 -2.51 14.87
CA GLY A 58 22.15 -3.14 14.54
C GLY A 58 23.10 -3.16 15.73
N ASP A 59 24.24 -3.84 15.58
CA ASP A 59 25.25 -3.95 16.65
C ASP A 59 25.85 -2.60 17.09
N ASP A 60 25.68 -1.55 16.26
CA ASP A 60 26.08 -0.17 16.55
C ASP A 60 24.97 0.64 17.29
N GLU A 61 23.88 -0.01 17.73
CA GLU A 61 22.84 0.65 18.53
C GLU A 61 23.42 1.16 19.87
N PRO A 62 23.27 2.45 20.19
CA PRO A 62 23.74 2.97 21.46
C PRO A 62 22.87 2.43 22.60
N ASP A 63 23.51 2.03 23.70
CA ASP A 63 22.81 1.50 24.87
C ASP A 63 22.05 2.64 25.57
N TYR A 64 20.74 2.72 25.32
CA TYR A 64 19.86 3.75 25.86
C TYR A 64 19.58 3.49 27.34
N GLY A 65 20.04 4.40 28.19
CA GLY A 65 19.90 4.31 29.64
C GLY A 65 18.89 5.29 30.22
N PRO A 66 18.64 5.22 31.55
CA PRO A 66 17.76 6.17 32.25
C PRO A 66 18.16 7.65 32.08
N ALA A 67 19.42 7.92 31.73
CA ALA A 67 19.94 9.26 31.47
C ALA A 67 19.44 9.86 30.14
N ASP A 68 19.03 9.03 29.17
CA ASP A 68 18.55 9.47 27.86
C ASP A 68 17.05 9.85 27.88
N LEU A 69 16.35 9.48 28.95
CA LEU A 69 14.95 9.83 29.19
C LEU A 69 14.80 11.26 29.71
N LEU A 70 15.20 12.25 28.93
CA LEU A 70 14.96 13.66 29.27
C LEU A 70 13.54 14.06 28.87
N ARG A 71 12.64 14.17 29.86
CA ARG A 71 11.41 14.97 29.72
C ARG A 71 11.83 16.45 29.68
N ARG A 72 11.87 17.05 28.50
CA ARG A 72 12.02 18.50 28.41
C ARG A 72 10.79 19.19 29.01
N PRO A 73 10.98 20.24 29.83
CA PRO A 73 9.88 21.09 30.32
C PRO A 73 9.26 21.93 29.22
#